data_AF-A0A2W2HCP3-F1
#
_entry.id   AF-A0A2W2HCP3-F1
#
_cell.length_a   1.000
_cell.length_b   1.000
_cell.length_c   1.000
_cell.angle_alpha   90.00
_cell.angle_beta   90.00
_cell.angle_gamma   90.00
#
_symmetry.space_group_name_H-M   'P 1'
#
loop_
_entity.id
_entity.type
_entity.pdbx_description
1 polymer ?
#
loop_
_entity_poly.entity_id
_entity_poly.type
_entity_poly.pdbx_seq_one_letter_code
_entity_poly.pdbx_strand_id
1 'polypeptide(L)'
;MPESDGNLVPAALLGDPGATGVLRLDVLSDDRAHRDLLREAFCADVDPVTAEAALGMLTPDSPVGIGMETTTLTRRGWGSVPRTYIKCARDMAVRPALQERFIAEADAAFPGNPTATAALDASHSPFLSMPGEVARIVAGIG
;
A
#
# COMPACT_ATOMS: atom_id res chain seq x y z
N MET A 1 12.06 -9.51 -0.95
CA MET A 1 12.12 -9.43 0.52
C MET A 1 11.12 -10.44 1.06
N PRO A 2 11.49 -11.31 2.01
CA PRO A 2 10.63 -12.40 2.47
C PRO A 2 9.31 -11.90 3.10
N GLU A 3 9.31 -10.70 3.68
CA GLU A 3 8.11 -10.10 4.25
C GLU A 3 7.07 -9.69 3.19
N SER A 4 7.49 -9.62 1.91
CA SER A 4 6.62 -9.37 0.76
C SER A 4 6.16 -10.66 0.06
N ASP A 5 6.43 -11.84 0.62
CA ASP A 5 6.07 -13.10 -0.02
C ASP A 5 4.55 -13.19 -0.29
N GLY A 6 4.21 -13.63 -1.51
CA GLY A 6 2.84 -13.68 -1.99
C GLY A 6 2.27 -12.32 -2.43
N ASN A 7 3.08 -11.27 -2.58
CA ASN A 7 2.65 -10.02 -3.20
C ASN A 7 2.21 -10.25 -4.66
N LEU A 8 1.03 -9.73 -5.03
CA LEU A 8 0.45 -9.89 -6.36
C LEU A 8 0.88 -8.81 -7.37
N VAL A 9 1.34 -7.64 -6.89
CA VAL A 9 1.70 -6.50 -7.76
C VAL A 9 2.80 -6.84 -8.76
N PRO A 10 3.91 -7.53 -8.39
CA PRO A 10 4.97 -7.85 -9.36
C PRO A 10 4.48 -8.66 -10.57
N ALA A 11 3.50 -9.55 -10.38
CA ALA A 11 2.94 -10.35 -11.46
C ALA A 11 2.05 -9.54 -12.43
N ALA A 12 1.58 -8.36 -12.00
CA ALA A 12 0.79 -7.45 -12.81
C ALA A 12 1.66 -6.41 -13.56
N LEU A 13 2.97 -6.37 -13.32
CA LEU A 13 3.83 -5.37 -13.97
C LEU A 13 4.04 -5.69 -15.46
N LEU A 14 4.07 -4.64 -16.27
CA LEU A 14 4.33 -4.72 -17.70
C LEU A 14 5.73 -4.22 -18.05
N GLY A 15 6.45 -5.01 -18.83
CA GLY A 15 7.83 -4.72 -19.22
C GLY A 15 8.82 -4.93 -18.09
N ASP A 16 10.07 -4.53 -18.34
CA ASP A 16 11.15 -4.61 -17.35
C ASP A 16 11.27 -3.25 -16.61
N PRO A 17 10.98 -3.19 -15.30
CA PRO A 17 11.16 -1.98 -14.52
C PRO A 17 12.62 -1.49 -14.47
N GLY A 18 13.60 -2.40 -14.57
CA GLY A 18 15.02 -2.06 -14.61
C GLY A 18 15.42 -1.34 -15.90
N ALA A 19 14.76 -1.66 -17.01
CA ALA A 19 14.98 -1.00 -18.29
C ALA A 19 14.21 0.32 -18.44
N THR A 20 13.01 0.40 -17.86
CA THR A 20 12.09 1.54 -18.05
C THR A 20 12.13 2.58 -16.92
N GLY A 21 12.62 2.20 -15.75
CA GLY A 21 12.60 3.04 -14.54
C GLY A 21 11.22 3.20 -13.90
N VAL A 22 10.20 2.49 -14.38
CA VAL A 22 8.81 2.57 -13.89
C VAL A 22 8.23 1.19 -13.57
N LEU A 23 7.36 1.17 -12.58
CA LEU A 23 6.40 0.11 -12.33
C LEU A 23 5.15 0.44 -13.16
N ARG A 24 4.94 -0.29 -14.25
CA ARG A 24 3.83 -0.06 -15.19
C ARG A 24 2.73 -1.09 -15.01
N LEU A 25 1.49 -0.62 -14.93
CA LEU A 25 0.27 -1.42 -14.94
C LEU A 25 -0.61 -1.02 -16.13
N ASP A 26 -1.31 -1.97 -16.75
CA ASP A 26 -2.36 -1.65 -17.73
C ASP A 26 -3.73 -1.64 -17.03
N VAL A 27 -4.03 -0.51 -16.40
CA VAL A 27 -5.25 -0.32 -15.61
C VAL A 27 -6.53 -0.28 -16.46
N LEU A 28 -6.40 -0.18 -17.79
CA LEU A 28 -7.50 -0.20 -18.74
C LEU A 28 -7.49 -1.46 -19.63
N SER A 29 -6.73 -2.49 -19.26
CA SER A 29 -6.57 -3.70 -20.08
C SER A 29 -7.90 -4.38 -20.41
N ASP A 30 -8.00 -4.90 -21.63
CA ASP A 30 -9.08 -5.81 -22.06
C ASP A 30 -8.88 -7.26 -21.56
N ASP A 31 -7.69 -7.57 -21.01
CA ASP A 31 -7.42 -8.88 -20.41
C ASP A 31 -8.08 -9.01 -19.04
N ARG A 32 -9.14 -9.83 -18.97
CA ARG A 32 -9.86 -10.09 -17.72
C ARG A 32 -8.97 -10.66 -16.62
N ALA A 33 -7.99 -11.52 -16.94
CA ALA A 33 -7.12 -12.10 -15.93
C ALA A 33 -6.21 -11.03 -15.30
N HIS A 34 -5.72 -10.10 -16.11
CA HIS A 34 -4.98 -8.94 -15.63
C HIS A 34 -5.85 -8.05 -14.73
N ARG A 35 -7.10 -7.77 -15.14
CA ARG A 35 -8.05 -6.98 -14.35
C ARG A 35 -8.39 -7.63 -13.01
N ASP A 36 -8.65 -8.94 -13.00
CA ASP A 36 -8.90 -9.69 -11.78
C ASP A 36 -7.68 -9.68 -10.85
N LEU A 37 -6.46 -9.78 -11.40
CA LEU A 37 -5.23 -9.68 -10.61
C LEU A 37 -5.08 -8.31 -9.96
N LEU A 38 -5.34 -7.22 -10.69
CA LEU A 38 -5.32 -5.85 -10.15
C LEU A 38 -6.38 -5.67 -9.06
N ARG A 39 -7.60 -6.18 -9.29
CA ARG A 39 -8.69 -6.13 -8.30
C ARG A 39 -8.32 -6.91 -7.04
N GLU A 40 -7.77 -8.11 -7.16
CA GLU A 40 -7.33 -8.91 -6.01
C GLU A 40 -6.17 -8.25 -5.26
N ALA A 41 -5.22 -7.63 -5.97
CA ALA A 41 -4.10 -6.93 -5.34
C ALA A 41 -4.55 -5.71 -4.53
N PHE A 42 -5.45 -4.88 -5.09
CA PHE A 42 -5.74 -3.55 -4.56
C PHE A 42 -7.11 -3.38 -3.90
N CYS A 43 -8.10 -4.19 -4.28
CA CYS A 43 -9.53 -3.95 -4.02
C CYS A 43 -10.34 -5.25 -3.80
N ALA A 44 -9.72 -6.31 -3.24
CA ALA A 44 -10.34 -7.64 -3.15
C ALA A 44 -11.66 -7.68 -2.36
N ASP A 45 -11.87 -6.71 -1.47
CA ASP A 45 -13.05 -6.58 -0.61
C ASP A 45 -13.94 -5.38 -0.95
N VAL A 46 -13.72 -4.77 -2.12
CA VAL A 46 -14.54 -3.68 -2.65
C VAL A 46 -15.54 -4.27 -3.65
N ASP A 47 -16.74 -3.70 -3.73
CA ASP A 47 -17.69 -4.14 -4.75
C ASP A 47 -17.12 -3.94 -6.16
N PRO A 48 -17.46 -4.79 -7.14
CA PRO A 48 -16.83 -4.75 -8.46
C PRO A 48 -16.95 -3.41 -9.18
N VAL A 49 -18.09 -2.72 -9.08
CA VAL A 49 -18.31 -1.47 -9.82
C VAL A 49 -17.40 -0.37 -9.27
N THR A 50 -17.34 -0.23 -7.95
CA THR A 50 -16.46 0.73 -7.28
C THR A 50 -14.98 0.37 -7.50
N ALA A 51 -14.63 -0.92 -7.45
CA ALA A 51 -13.27 -1.38 -7.70
C ALA A 51 -12.78 -1.02 -9.10
N GLU A 52 -13.59 -1.28 -10.14
CA GLU A 52 -13.23 -0.94 -11.52
C GLU A 52 -13.10 0.58 -11.71
N ALA A 53 -14.00 1.37 -11.10
CA ALA A 53 -13.89 2.83 -11.14
C ALA A 53 -12.62 3.33 -10.44
N ALA A 54 -12.26 2.76 -9.29
CA ALA A 54 -11.05 3.11 -8.55
C ALA A 54 -9.77 2.75 -9.33
N LEU A 55 -9.70 1.54 -9.88
CA LEU A 55 -8.58 1.10 -10.71
C LEU A 55 -8.42 2.00 -11.95
N GLY A 56 -9.52 2.40 -12.58
CA GLY A 56 -9.50 3.31 -13.74
C GLY A 56 -9.02 4.74 -13.43
N MET A 57 -8.95 5.13 -12.15
CA MET A 57 -8.40 6.42 -11.72
C MET A 57 -6.90 6.37 -11.39
N LEU A 58 -6.29 5.18 -11.38
CA LEU A 58 -4.86 5.04 -11.14
C LEU A 58 -4.05 5.56 -12.34
N THR A 59 -2.92 6.18 -12.06
CA THR A 59 -1.92 6.45 -13.09
C THR A 59 -1.23 5.13 -13.47
N PRO A 60 -1.03 4.84 -14.77
CA PRO A 60 -0.41 3.58 -15.23
C PRO A 60 1.03 3.36 -14.73
N ASP A 61 1.79 4.44 -14.53
CA ASP A 61 3.21 4.38 -14.19
C ASP A 61 3.49 4.98 -12.81
N SER A 62 4.26 4.25 -12.01
CA SER A 62 4.91 4.75 -10.79
C SER A 62 6.42 4.63 -10.91
N PRO A 63 7.23 5.65 -10.55
CA PRO A 63 8.68 5.54 -10.57
C PRO A 63 9.19 4.41 -9.66
N VAL A 64 10.15 3.61 -10.14
CA VAL A 64 10.81 2.57 -9.32
C VAL A 64 11.56 3.20 -8.13
N GLY A 65 12.02 4.45 -8.30
CA GLY A 65 12.75 5.19 -7.27
C GLY A 65 12.00 5.34 -5.94
N ILE A 66 10.66 5.36 -5.95
CA ILE A 66 9.86 5.47 -4.70
C ILE A 66 10.18 4.33 -3.72
N GLY A 67 10.41 3.11 -4.21
CA GLY A 67 10.73 1.95 -3.36
C GLY A 67 12.23 1.70 -3.16
N MET A 68 13.09 2.32 -3.98
CA MET A 68 14.51 2.00 -4.04
C MET A 68 15.41 3.12 -3.51
N GLU A 69 14.97 4.37 -3.58
CA GLU A 69 15.72 5.51 -3.11
C GLU A 69 15.58 5.67 -1.60
N THR A 70 16.64 6.16 -0.97
CA THR A 70 16.64 6.42 0.47
C THR A 70 16.49 7.91 0.73
N THR A 71 15.64 8.25 1.71
CA THR A 71 15.53 9.61 2.23
C THR A 71 16.11 9.66 3.63
N THR A 72 17.00 10.61 3.91
CA THR A 72 17.56 10.79 5.25
C THR A 72 16.50 11.33 6.21
N LEU A 73 16.07 10.48 7.15
CA LEU A 73 15.14 10.86 8.21
C LEU A 73 15.92 11.45 9.39
N THR A 74 15.37 12.49 10.04
CA THR A 74 16.01 13.14 11.19
C THR A 74 15.06 13.22 12.37
N ARG A 75 15.61 13.30 13.59
CA ARG A 75 14.84 13.42 14.83
C ARG A 75 13.92 14.65 14.84
N ARG A 76 14.38 15.79 14.33
CA ARG A 76 13.60 17.05 14.25
C ARG A 76 12.69 17.10 13.03
N GLY A 77 12.96 16.29 12.01
CA GLY A 77 12.10 16.14 10.83
C GLY A 77 11.05 15.06 11.08
N TRP A 78 11.00 14.08 10.18
CA TRP A 78 10.02 12.99 10.24
C TRP A 78 9.93 12.29 11.60
N GLY A 79 11.06 12.13 12.32
CA GLY A 79 11.09 11.49 13.63
C GLY A 79 10.32 12.23 14.74
N SER A 80 9.94 13.50 14.53
CA SER A 80 9.15 14.29 15.48
C SER A 80 7.65 14.32 15.19
N VAL A 81 7.23 13.82 14.03
CA VAL A 81 5.83 13.82 13.61
C VAL A 81 5.14 12.61 14.24
N PRO A 82 4.02 12.75 14.97
CA PRO A 82 3.24 11.60 15.43
C PRO A 82 2.79 10.73 14.25
N ARG A 83 2.92 9.40 14.37
CA ARG A 83 2.67 8.45 13.29
C ARG A 83 1.58 7.49 13.69
N THR A 84 0.59 7.32 12.81
CA THR A 84 -0.41 6.25 12.91
C THR A 84 -0.34 5.38 11.66
N TYR A 85 -0.24 4.06 11.84
CA TYR A 85 -0.29 3.09 10.76
C TYR A 85 -1.60 2.30 10.82
N ILE A 86 -2.40 2.34 9.75
CA ILE A 86 -3.61 1.52 9.63
C ILE A 86 -3.25 0.26 8.84
N LYS A 87 -3.17 -0.86 9.55
CA LYS A 87 -2.84 -2.16 8.98
C LYS A 87 -4.04 -2.77 8.25
N CYS A 88 -3.79 -3.33 7.08
CA CYS A 88 -4.79 -4.05 6.30
C CYS A 88 -4.46 -5.55 6.33
N ALA A 89 -5.25 -6.32 7.07
CA ALA A 89 -4.92 -7.72 7.39
C ALA A 89 -4.94 -8.67 6.17
N ARG A 90 -5.66 -8.30 5.10
CA ARG A 90 -5.80 -9.08 3.86
C ARG A 90 -5.09 -8.45 2.67
N ASP A 91 -4.18 -7.51 2.90
CA ASP A 91 -3.49 -6.77 1.84
C ASP A 91 -2.56 -7.67 1.02
N MET A 92 -2.80 -7.76 -0.29
CA MET A 92 -2.00 -8.53 -1.24
C MET A 92 -0.96 -7.69 -2.01
N ALA A 93 -0.96 -6.36 -1.84
CA ALA A 93 0.00 -5.44 -2.47
C ALA A 93 1.11 -5.00 -1.50
N VAL A 94 0.77 -4.73 -0.23
CA VAL A 94 1.72 -4.52 0.87
C VAL A 94 1.40 -5.54 1.95
N ARG A 95 2.03 -6.71 1.84
CA ARG A 95 1.73 -7.88 2.68
C ARG A 95 1.81 -7.55 4.17
N PRO A 96 0.96 -8.15 5.04
CA PRO A 96 0.93 -7.83 6.47
C PRO A 96 2.30 -7.90 7.16
N ALA A 97 3.13 -8.89 6.82
CA ALA A 97 4.49 -8.99 7.37
C ALA A 97 5.37 -7.79 6.98
N LEU A 98 5.24 -7.27 5.76
CA LEU A 98 5.96 -6.07 5.32
C LEU A 98 5.46 -4.81 6.05
N GLN A 99 4.15 -4.72 6.33
CA GLN A 99 3.59 -3.63 7.14
C GLN A 99 4.19 -3.63 8.56
N GLU A 100 4.25 -4.79 9.22
CA GLU A 100 4.87 -4.92 10.54
C GLU A 100 6.35 -4.55 10.53
N ARG A 101 7.07 -4.91 9.45
CA ARG A 101 8.46 -4.50 9.26
C ARG A 101 8.62 -2.98 9.15
N PHE A 102 7.77 -2.30 8.39
CA PHE A 102 7.81 -0.82 8.29
C PHE A 102 7.63 -0.16 9.66
N ILE A 103 6.69 -0.67 10.46
CA ILE A 103 6.44 -0.17 11.82
C ILE A 103 7.66 -0.42 12.72
N ALA A 104 8.21 -1.65 12.71
CA ALA A 104 9.36 -2.01 13.51
C ALA A 104 10.62 -1.19 13.18
N GLU A 105 10.91 -0.98 11.89
CA GLU A 105 12.03 -0.15 11.44
C GLU A 105 11.83 1.32 11.83
N ALA A 106 10.62 1.85 11.69
CA ALA A 106 10.26 3.22 12.06
C ALA A 106 10.41 3.48 13.57
N ASP A 107 10.04 2.51 14.40
CA ASP A 107 10.10 2.62 15.86
C ASP A 107 11.51 2.38 16.40
N ALA A 108 12.27 1.46 15.79
CA ALA A 108 13.69 1.28 16.11
C ALA A 108 14.51 2.54 15.77
N ALA A 109 14.21 3.21 14.66
CA ALA A 109 14.88 4.44 14.26
C ALA A 109 14.53 5.64 15.17
N PHE A 110 13.29 5.70 15.67
CA PHE A 110 12.77 6.82 16.47
C PHE A 110 12.02 6.33 17.72
N PRO A 111 12.72 5.73 18.70
CA PRO A 111 12.08 5.08 19.85
C PRO A 111 11.34 6.05 20.79
N GLY A 112 11.65 7.35 20.73
CA GLY A 112 10.99 8.39 21.52
C GLY A 112 9.65 8.87 20.95
N ASN A 113 9.21 8.35 19.80
CA ASN A 113 7.97 8.73 19.14
C ASN A 113 7.34 7.52 18.43
N PRO A 114 7.01 6.43 19.15
CA PRO A 114 6.58 5.17 18.55
C PRO A 114 5.32 5.31 17.69
N THR A 115 5.17 4.42 16.71
CA THR A 115 4.06 4.42 15.75
C THR A 115 2.81 3.85 16.39
N ALA A 116 1.75 4.65 16.48
CA ALA A 116 0.43 4.15 16.84
C ALA A 116 -0.08 3.21 15.74
N THR A 117 -0.78 2.13 16.11
CA THR A 117 -1.30 1.17 15.13
C THR A 117 -2.80 0.96 15.31
N ALA A 118 -3.48 0.85 14.17
CA ALA A 118 -4.83 0.32 14.08
C ALA A 118 -4.82 -0.82 13.05
N ALA A 119 -5.80 -1.72 13.10
CA ALA A 119 -5.91 -2.79 12.13
C ALA A 119 -7.35 -2.89 11.64
N LEU A 120 -7.50 -3.15 10.35
CA LEU A 120 -8.77 -3.42 9.68
C LEU A 120 -8.65 -4.77 8.96
N ASP A 121 -9.74 -5.53 8.98
CA ASP A 121 -9.88 -6.76 8.18
C ASP A 121 -10.20 -6.43 6.72
N ALA A 122 -9.31 -5.63 6.11
CA ALA A 122 -9.48 -5.07 4.78
C ALA A 122 -8.37 -5.54 3.83
N SER A 123 -8.67 -5.45 2.52
CA SER A 123 -7.64 -5.48 1.48
C SER A 123 -6.85 -4.15 1.44
N HIS A 124 -6.12 -3.88 0.36
CA HIS A 124 -5.21 -2.73 0.27
C HIS A 124 -5.89 -1.35 0.31
N SER A 125 -7.16 -1.25 -0.08
CA SER A 125 -7.89 0.04 -0.18
C SER A 125 -9.02 0.16 0.85
N PRO A 126 -8.72 0.21 2.17
CA PRO A 126 -9.74 0.19 3.22
C PRO A 126 -10.64 1.44 3.22
N PHE A 127 -10.19 2.54 2.61
CA PHE A 127 -10.98 3.76 2.46
C PHE A 127 -12.12 3.59 1.44
N LEU A 128 -12.09 2.53 0.62
CA LEU A 128 -13.20 2.15 -0.27
C LEU A 128 -14.11 1.10 0.39
N SER A 129 -13.55 0.06 1.01
CA SER A 129 -14.34 -1.04 1.60
C SER A 129 -14.90 -0.73 2.99
N MET A 130 -14.18 0.06 3.79
CA MET A 130 -14.53 0.39 5.19
C MET A 130 -14.41 1.89 5.49
N PRO A 131 -15.00 2.80 4.67
CA PRO A 131 -14.78 4.24 4.78
C PRO A 131 -15.13 4.81 6.16
N GLY A 132 -16.18 4.32 6.81
CA GLY A 132 -16.59 4.76 8.15
C GLY A 132 -15.56 4.40 9.24
N GLU A 133 -14.97 3.21 9.17
CA GLU A 133 -13.96 2.77 10.13
C GLU A 133 -12.65 3.52 9.94
N VAL A 134 -12.23 3.73 8.69
CA VAL A 134 -11.06 4.57 8.37
C VAL A 134 -11.28 5.98 8.89
N ALA A 135 -12.43 6.60 8.61
CA ALA A 135 -12.75 7.95 9.08
C ALA A 135 -12.74 8.05 10.61
N ARG A 136 -13.30 7.05 11.31
CA ARG A 136 -13.29 6.98 12.78
C ARG A 136 -11.87 6.90 13.34
N ILE A 137 -11.00 6.08 12.73
CA ILE A 137 -9.58 6.00 13.14
C ILE A 137 -8.91 7.35 12.92
N VAL A 138 -9.02 7.93 11.72
CA VAL A 138 -8.36 9.19 11.35
C VAL A 138 -8.84 10.36 12.22
N ALA A 139 -10.14 10.47 12.47
CA ALA A 139 -10.71 11.52 13.33
C ALA A 139 -10.31 11.35 14.82
N GLY A 140 -9.92 10.15 15.22
CA GLY A 140 -9.39 9.85 16.54
C GLY A 140 -7.88 10.06 16.69
N ILE A 141 -7.16 10.40 15.61
CA ILE A 141 -5.73 10.74 15.67
C ILE A 141 -5.62 12.15 16.27
N GLY A 142 -4.97 12.23 17.44
CA GLY A 142 -4.64 13.47 18.15
C GLY A 142 -3.17 13.84 17.97
#